data_AF-A0A8S2UAC9-F1
#
_entry.id   AF-A0A8S2UAC9-F1
#
_cell.length_a   1.000
_cell.length_b   1.000
_cell.length_c   1.000
_cell.angle_alpha   90.00
_cell.angle_beta   90.00
_cell.angle_gamma   90.00
#
_symmetry.space_group_name_H-M   'P 1'
#
loop_
_entity.id
_entity.type
_entity.pdbx_description
1 polymer ?
#
loop_
_entity_poly.entity_id
_entity_poly.type
_entity_poly.pdbx_seq_one_letter_code
_entity_poly.pdbx_strand_id
1 'polypeptide(L)' 'MLTTYSTGDGSFPTSIAAGHFNHDSWLDFVVTYVREGGVGVFLGLENMYEANQSTYSTGSGSHPYSVVVSDFNNDSVPD' A
#
# COMPACT_ATOMS: atom_id res chain seq x y z
N MET A 1 -9.34 -0.61 20.34
CA MET A 1 -9.21 -2.00 19.85
C MET A 1 -8.11 -2.00 18.82
N LEU A 2 -7.18 -2.94 18.87
CA LEU A 2 -6.19 -3.09 17.80
C LEU A 2 -6.89 -3.75 16.61
N THR A 3 -6.77 -3.16 15.42
CA THR A 3 -7.25 -3.77 14.18
C THR A 3 -6.06 -4.26 13.38
N THR A 4 -6.18 -5.47 12.82
CA THR A 4 -5.14 -6.11 12.01
C THR A 4 -5.65 -6.30 10.59
N TYR A 5 -4.84 -5.93 9.59
CA TYR A 5 -5.13 -6.16 8.18
C TYR A 5 -4.15 -7.20 7.62
N SER A 6 -4.67 -8.17 6.88
CA SER A 6 -3.82 -9.22 6.29
C SER A 6 -3.08 -8.66 5.07
N THR A 7 -1.78 -8.92 5.01
CA THR A 7 -0.96 -8.65 3.81
C THR A 7 -0.85 -9.87 2.89
N GLY A 8 -1.51 -10.98 3.23
CA GLY A 8 -1.45 -12.25 2.52
C GLY A 8 -0.41 -13.22 3.09
N ASP A 9 -0.65 -14.51 2.91
CA ASP A 9 0.22 -15.57 3.41
C ASP A 9 1.55 -15.57 2.65
N GLY A 10 2.66 -15.47 3.39
CA GLY A 10 3.99 -15.44 2.79
C GLY A 10 4.46 -14.07 2.29
N SER A 11 3.68 -13.01 2.52
CA SER A 11 3.90 -11.66 1.96
C SER A 11 5.21 -10.95 2.34
N PHE A 12 5.76 -11.26 3.52
CA PHE A 12 6.98 -10.67 4.09
C PHE A 12 7.02 -9.13 3.88
N PRO A 13 6.11 -8.37 4.50
CA PRO A 13 6.05 -6.93 4.34
C PRO A 13 7.33 -6.26 4.89
N THR A 14 7.92 -5.31 4.15
CA THR A 14 9.21 -4.69 4.53
C THR A 14 9.14 -3.19 4.78
N SER A 15 8.25 -2.47 4.09
CA SER A 15 8.08 -1.03 4.22
C SER A 15 6.61 -0.64 4.02
N ILE A 16 6.20 0.43 4.69
CA ILE A 16 4.87 1.05 4.58
C ILE A 16 5.01 2.56 4.37
N ALA A 17 4.10 3.15 3.58
CA ALA A 17 3.90 4.59 3.47
C ALA A 17 2.40 4.91 3.43
N ALA A 18 2.03 6.14 3.74
CA ALA A 18 0.64 6.59 3.80
C ALA A 18 0.40 7.83 2.92
N GLY A 19 -0.80 7.95 2.36
CA GLY A 19 -1.20 9.02 1.45
C GLY A 19 -2.71 8.99 1.19
N HIS A 20 -3.23 9.96 0.45
CA HIS A 20 -4.62 9.97 -0.02
C HIS A 20 -4.65 9.64 -1.52
N PHE A 21 -4.61 8.36 -1.86
CA PHE A 21 -4.42 7.88 -3.24
C PHE A 21 -5.69 7.96 -4.09
N ASN A 22 -6.87 8.02 -3.46
CA ASN A 22 -8.17 8.01 -4.14
C ASN A 22 -8.97 9.32 -3.99
N HIS A 23 -8.36 10.37 -3.42
CA HIS A 23 -8.99 11.67 -3.16
C HIS A 23 -10.22 11.66 -2.23
N ASP A 24 -10.34 10.67 -1.36
CA ASP A 24 -11.31 10.72 -0.28
C ASP A 24 -10.74 11.40 0.99
N SER A 25 -11.54 11.43 2.06
CA SER A 25 -11.16 12.04 3.34
C SER A 25 -10.40 11.08 4.27
N TRP A 26 -10.13 9.85 3.82
CA TRP A 26 -9.58 8.76 4.61
C TRP A 26 -8.13 8.52 4.20
N LEU A 27 -7.27 8.27 5.18
CA LEU A 27 -5.87 8.00 4.91
C LEU A 27 -5.76 6.58 4.35
N ASP A 28 -5.03 6.42 3.25
CA ASP A 28 -4.70 5.14 2.63
C ASP A 28 -3.27 4.73 3.01
N PHE A 29 -2.90 3.48 2.72
CA PHE A 29 -1.52 3.03 2.85
C PHE A 29 -1.07 2.07 1.76
N VAL A 30 0.23 2.10 1.48
CA VAL A 30 0.92 1.21 0.56
C VAL A 30 1.98 0.40 1.31
N VAL A 31 2.06 -0.90 1.04
CA VAL A 31 2.98 -1.85 1.66
C VAL A 31 3.77 -2.59 0.60
N THR A 32 5.04 -2.83 0.83
CA THR A 32 5.93 -3.60 -0.07
C THR A 32 6.03 -5.06 0.35
N TYR A 33 5.99 -5.98 -0.62
CA TYR A 33 6.08 -7.45 -0.43
C TYR A 33 7.34 -7.99 -1.07
N VAL A 34 8.35 -8.26 -0.24
CA VAL A 34 9.71 -8.56 -0.73
C VAL A 34 9.80 -9.96 -1.35
N ARG A 35 8.99 -10.92 -0.89
CA ARG A 35 9.05 -12.32 -1.35
C ARG A 35 8.23 -12.54 -2.62
N GLU A 36 7.05 -11.94 -2.70
CA GLU A 36 6.12 -12.03 -3.83
C GLU A 36 6.52 -11.10 -4.98
N GLY A 37 7.26 -10.03 -4.68
CA GLY A 37 7.65 -9.03 -5.67
C GLY A 37 6.48 -8.13 -6.07
N GLY A 38 5.99 -7.35 -5.11
CA GLY A 38 4.90 -6.41 -5.37
C GLY A 38 4.67 -5.37 -4.28
N VAL A 39 3.67 -4.54 -4.50
CA VAL A 39 3.13 -3.58 -3.55
C VAL A 39 1.63 -3.78 -3.38
N GLY A 40 1.14 -3.72 -2.15
CA GLY A 40 -0.28 -3.73 -1.83
C GLY A 40 -0.75 -2.34 -1.44
N VAL A 41 -1.89 -1.91 -1.98
CA VAL A 41 -2.56 -0.65 -1.65
C VAL A 41 -3.84 -0.97 -0.89
N PHE A 42 -3.98 -0.34 0.28
CA PHE A 42 -5.14 -0.45 1.14
C PHE A 42 -5.83 0.90 1.21
N LEU A 43 -7.09 0.93 0.78
CA LEU A 43 -7.89 2.14 0.81
C LEU A 43 -8.57 2.33 2.17
N GLY A 44 -8.45 3.53 2.70
CA GLY A 44 -9.12 3.97 3.90
C GLY A 44 -10.62 4.04 3.71
N LEU A 45 -11.34 3.79 4.79
CA LEU A 45 -12.78 3.98 4.94
C LEU A 45 -12.99 4.65 6.30
N GLU A 46 -14.20 5.15 6.57
CA GLU A 46 -14.50 5.98 7.75
C GLU A 46 -13.91 5.49 9.08
N ASN A 47 -14.00 4.19 9.36
CA ASN A 47 -13.48 3.60 10.60
C ASN A 47 -12.67 2.31 10.37
N MET A 48 -12.33 2.01 9.11
CA MET A 48 -11.67 0.77 8.73
C MET A 48 -10.92 0.95 7.41
N TYR A 49 -10.35 -0.14 6.88
CA TYR A 49 -9.79 -0.17 5.55
C TYR A 49 -10.51 -1.24 4.75
N GLU A 50 -10.45 -1.11 3.44
CA GLU A 50 -10.94 -2.16 2.55
C GLU A 50 -10.23 -3.48 2.87
N ALA A 51 -11.00 -4.55 3.07
CA ALA A 51 -10.46 -5.83 3.49
C ALA A 51 -9.58 -6.48 2.41
N ASN A 52 -9.81 -6.13 1.14
CA ASN A 52 -9.02 -6.59 0.01
C ASN A 52 -8.13 -5.45 -0.46
N GLN A 53 -6.83 -5.67 -0.37
CA GLN A 53 -5.85 -4.79 -0.98
C GLN A 53 -5.82 -4.96 -2.51
N SER A 54 -5.53 -3.88 -3.22
CA SER A 54 -5.09 -3.96 -4.61
C SER A 54 -3.60 -4.27 -4.64
N THR A 55 -3.18 -5.32 -5.33
CA THR A 55 -1.76 -5.71 -5.42
C THR A 55 -1.21 -5.46 -6.82
N TYR A 56 -0.06 -4.80 -6.89
CA TYR A 56 0.65 -4.48 -8.13
C TYR A 56 2.02 -5.15 -8.12
N SER A 57 2.37 -5.85 -9.19
CA SER A 57 3.70 -6.47 -9.31
C SER A 57 4.76 -5.42 -9.59
N THR A 58 5.92 -5.55 -8.92
CA THR A 58 7.13 -4.77 -9.21
C THR A 58 8.04 -5.47 -10.24
N GLY A 59 7.55 -6.54 -10.87
CA GLY A 59 8.27 -7.32 -11.88
C GLY A 59 8.79 -8.66 -11.37
N SER A 60 9.04 -9.59 -12.29
CA SER A 60 9.55 -10.94 -11.97
C SER A 60 10.94 -10.86 -11.32
N GLY A 61 11.10 -11.55 -10.18
CA GLY A 61 12.36 -11.55 -9.43
C GLY A 61 12.68 -10.23 -8.70
N SER A 62 11.73 -9.30 -8.63
CA SER A 62 11.87 -8.08 -7.85
C SER A 62 11.75 -8.34 -6.35
N HIS A 63 12.46 -7.54 -5.56
CA HIS A 63 12.49 -7.61 -4.10
C HIS A 63 12.33 -6.20 -3.54
N PRO A 64 11.11 -5.63 -3.53
CA PRO A 64 10.91 -4.27 -3.05
C PRO A 64 11.13 -4.19 -1.53
N TYR A 65 12.08 -3.36 -1.12
CA TYR A 65 12.45 -3.14 0.30
C TYR A 65 11.93 -1.83 0.89
N SER A 66 11.57 -0.88 0.03
CA SER A 66 11.20 0.48 0.44
C SER A 66 10.18 1.05 -0.53
N VAL A 67 9.31 1.90 -0.01
CA VAL A 67 8.36 2.70 -0.80
C VAL A 67 8.37 4.13 -0.26
N VAL A 68 8.22 5.09 -1.16
CA VAL A 68 8.08 6.52 -0.86
C VAL A 68 6.86 7.02 -1.61
N VAL A 69 6.10 7.88 -0.95
CA VAL A 69 4.86 8.48 -1.49
C VAL A 69 5.06 10.00 -1.52
N SER A 70 4.78 10.61 -2.67
CA SER A 70 4.78 12.06 -2.84
C SER A 70 4.00 12.42 -4.09
N ASP A 71 3.50 13.64 -4.18
CA ASP A 71 2.96 14.16 -5.45
C ASP A 71 4.15 14.48 -6.37
N PHE A 72 4.60 13.48 -7.13
CA PHE A 72 5.76 13.59 -8.00
C PHE A 72 5.41 14.23 -9.34
N ASN A 73 4.15 14.12 -9.75
CA ASN A 73 3.66 14.60 -11.05
C ASN A 73 2.90 15.95 -10.99
N ASN A 74 2.65 16.47 -9.78
CA ASN A 74 1.95 17.72 -9.47
C ASN A 74 0.47 17.74 -9.90
N ASP A 75 -0.24 16.63 -9.75
CA ASP A 75 -1.69 16.50 -9.99
C ASP A 75 -2.54 16.55 -8.70
N SER A 76 -1.89 16.81 -7.55
CA SER A 76 -2.49 16.80 -6.22
C SER A 76 -2.90 15.42 -5.69
N VAL A 77 -2.54 14.34 -6.39
CA VAL A 77 -2.61 12.95 -5.94
C VAL A 77 -1.18 12.51 -5.55
N PRO A 78 -0.96 11.86 -4.41
CA PRO A 78 0.30 11.20 -4.15
C PRO A 78 0.52 10.01 -5.11
N ASP A 79 1.71 9.94 -5.70
CA ASP A 79 2.22 8.85 -6.54
C ASP A 79 3.00 7.81 -5.72
#